data_AF-A0A0J6UZ84-F1
#
_entry.id   AF-A0A0J6UZ84-F1
#
_cell.length_a   1.000
_cell.length_b   1.000
_cell.length_c   1.000
_cell.angle_alpha   90.00
_cell.angle_beta   90.00
_cell.angle_gamma   90.00
#
_symmetry.space_group_name_H-M   'P 1'
#
loop_
_entity.id
_entity.type
_entity.pdbx_description
1 polymer ?
#
loop_
_entity_poly.entity_id
_entity_poly.type
_entity_poly.pdbx_seq_one_letter_code
_entity_poly.pdbx_strand_id
1 'polypeptide(L)'
;MSAALALSLPVDRRQSPTALGVQRGVRRLFAELGHVTIPEFTLANGRRADLIALGGCGKLTIIEIKSSVADFRADRKWPDYREFCDRFYFAVPETLPV
;
A
#
# COMPACT_ATOMS: atom_id res chain seq x y z
N MET A 1 -17.15 1.76 31.64
CA MET A 1 -16.83 2.17 30.26
C MET A 1 -15.38 2.61 30.25
N SER A 2 -14.47 1.78 29.73
CA SER A 2 -13.04 2.13 29.68
C SER A 2 -12.83 3.07 28.51
N ALA A 3 -12.39 4.30 28.78
CA ALA A 3 -11.93 5.22 27.75
C ALA A 3 -10.69 4.59 27.13
N ALA A 4 -10.80 4.15 25.87
CA ALA A 4 -9.64 3.74 25.10
C ALA A 4 -8.65 4.91 25.12
N LEU A 5 -7.48 4.69 25.71
CA LEU A 5 -6.38 5.65 25.64
C LEU A 5 -6.13 5.89 24.15
N ALA A 6 -6.41 7.11 23.67
CA ALA A 6 -6.13 7.48 22.29
C ALA A 6 -4.61 7.47 22.12
N LEU A 7 -4.10 6.35 21.61
CA LEU A 7 -2.67 6.17 21.35
C LEU A 7 -2.28 7.17 20.25
N SER A 8 -1.56 8.24 20.61
CA SER A 8 -1.05 9.20 19.63
C SER A 8 0.20 8.64 18.97
N LEU A 9 0.01 7.88 17.90
CA LEU A 9 1.14 7.39 17.11
C LEU A 9 1.85 8.56 16.40
N PRO A 10 3.20 8.58 16.37
CA PRO A 10 3.94 9.53 15.55
C PRO A 10 3.51 9.45 14.09
N VAL A 11 3.48 10.59 13.41
CA VAL A 11 3.24 10.62 11.96
C VAL A 11 4.43 9.97 11.27
N ASP A 12 4.14 8.97 10.43
CA ASP A 12 5.13 8.16 9.70
C ASP A 12 6.08 9.01 8.84
N ARG A 13 5.57 10.06 8.17
CA ARG A 13 6.29 10.99 7.28
C ARG A 13 6.96 10.36 6.05
N ARG A 14 6.95 9.04 5.86
CA ARG A 14 7.46 8.41 4.63
C ARG A 14 6.57 8.67 3.41
N GLN A 15 5.30 9.01 3.62
CA GLN A 15 4.30 9.19 2.57
C GLN A 15 3.85 10.65 2.44
N SER A 16 3.56 11.07 1.21
CA SER A 16 2.89 12.34 0.93
C SER A 16 1.42 12.31 1.40
N PRO A 17 0.77 13.47 1.61
CA PRO A 17 -0.66 13.52 1.93
C PRO A 17 -1.54 12.79 0.90
N THR A 18 -1.20 12.92 -0.39
CA THR A 18 -1.89 12.22 -1.48
C THR A 18 -1.72 10.70 -1.35
N ALA A 19 -0.50 10.22 -1.13
CA ALA A 19 -0.23 8.80 -0.96
C ALA A 19 -0.94 8.22 0.27
N LEU A 20 -0.99 8.95 1.39
CA LEU A 20 -1.75 8.56 2.59
C LEU A 20 -3.26 8.44 2.30
N GLY A 21 -3.81 9.36 1.51
CA GLY A 21 -5.20 9.32 1.06
C GLY A 21 -5.50 8.05 0.25
N VAL A 22 -4.67 7.77 -0.76
CA VAL A 22 -4.78 6.55 -1.58
C VAL A 22 -4.61 5.30 -0.71
N GLN A 23 -3.59 5.25 0.17
CA GLN A 23 -3.37 4.15 1.09
C GLN A 23 -4.60 3.85 1.93
N ARG A 24 -5.23 4.89 2.51
CA ARG A 24 -6.45 4.73 3.31
C ARG A 24 -7.58 4.12 2.49
N GLY A 25 -7.75 4.55 1.23
CA GLY A 25 -8.75 4.01 0.31
C GLY A 25 -8.49 2.53 -0.01
N VAL A 26 -7.26 2.19 -0.42
CA VAL A 26 -6.87 0.80 -0.73
C VAL A 26 -7.09 -0.11 0.47
N ARG A 27 -6.68 0.31 1.67
CA ARG A 27 -6.84 -0.50 2.88
C ARG A 27 -8.31 -0.76 3.22
N ARG A 28 -9.20 0.22 3.01
CA ARG A 28 -10.64 0.05 3.19
C ARG A 28 -11.23 -0.93 2.17
N LEU A 29 -10.90 -0.74 0.89
CA LEU A 29 -11.32 -1.65 -0.18
C LEU A 29 -10.89 -3.09 0.11
N PHE A 30 -9.62 -3.31 0.47
CA PHE A 30 -9.12 -4.65 0.75
C PHE A 30 -9.73 -5.25 2.02
N ALA A 31 -10.02 -4.44 3.05
CA ALA A 31 -10.76 -4.91 4.22
C ALA A 31 -12.19 -5.36 3.87
N GLU A 32 -12.89 -4.62 2.99
CA GLU A 32 -14.21 -5.02 2.47
C GLU A 32 -14.16 -6.31 1.66
N LEU A 33 -13.06 -6.56 0.95
CA LEU A 33 -12.78 -7.82 0.25
C LEU A 33 -12.32 -8.96 1.20
N GLY A 34 -12.27 -8.72 2.51
CA GLY A 34 -11.87 -9.73 3.51
C GLY A 34 -10.37 -9.97 3.57
N HIS A 35 -9.55 -9.02 3.12
CA HIS A 35 -8.08 -9.10 3.18
C HIS A 35 -7.54 -8.29 4.36
N VAL A 36 -6.39 -8.72 4.89
CA VAL A 36 -5.60 -7.94 5.87
C VAL A 36 -4.45 -7.25 5.15
N THR A 37 -4.24 -5.96 5.43
CA THR A 37 -3.19 -5.15 4.78
C THR A 37 -2.14 -4.68 5.78
N ILE A 38 -0.86 -4.73 5.41
CA ILE A 38 0.26 -4.13 6.14
C ILE A 38 0.91 -3.06 5.25
N PRO A 39 0.99 -1.79 5.70
CA PRO A 39 1.70 -0.75 4.97
C PRO A 39 3.21 -0.83 5.18
N GLU A 40 3.96 -0.29 4.22
CA GLU A 40 5.41 -0.06 4.31
C GLU A 40 6.21 -1.35 4.60
N PHE A 41 5.88 -2.43 3.90
CA PHE A 41 6.39 -3.78 4.16
C PHE A 41 7.71 -4.03 3.42
N THR A 42 8.75 -4.40 4.17
CA THR A 42 10.07 -4.74 3.59
C THR A 42 10.07 -6.16 3.02
N LEU A 43 10.43 -6.30 1.75
CA LEU A 43 10.58 -7.56 1.03
C LEU A 43 11.97 -8.16 1.25
N ALA A 44 12.13 -9.45 0.98
CA ALA A 44 13.39 -10.17 1.23
C ALA A 44 14.59 -9.64 0.41
N ASN A 45 14.33 -8.99 -0.73
CA ASN A 45 15.35 -8.33 -1.55
C ASN A 45 15.70 -6.90 -1.07
N GLY A 46 15.19 -6.48 0.10
CA GLY A 46 15.41 -5.15 0.66
C GLY A 46 14.59 -4.03 0.03
N ARG A 47 13.70 -4.33 -0.93
CA ARG A 47 12.69 -3.39 -1.42
C ARG A 47 11.61 -3.18 -0.37
N ARG A 48 10.80 -2.13 -0.54
CA ARG A 48 9.67 -1.85 0.33
C ARG A 48 8.43 -1.71 -0.53
N ALA A 49 7.43 -2.54 -0.27
CA ALA A 49 6.10 -2.40 -0.85
C ALA A 49 5.31 -1.35 -0.04
N ASP A 50 4.59 -0.48 -0.73
CA ASP A 50 3.72 0.49 -0.06
C ASP A 50 2.62 -0.22 0.74
N LEU A 51 2.01 -1.25 0.15
CA LEU A 51 1.07 -2.15 0.80
C LEU A 51 1.30 -3.60 0.37
N ILE A 52 1.24 -4.51 1.34
CA ILE A 52 1.02 -5.93 1.09
C ILE A 52 -0.32 -6.33 1.69
N ALA A 53 -1.10 -7.13 0.97
CA ALA A 53 -2.39 -7.65 1.40
C ALA A 53 -2.42 -9.17 1.37
N LEU A 54 -2.92 -9.79 2.44
CA LEU A 54 -3.15 -11.22 2.56
C LEU A 54 -4.66 -11.49 2.50
N GLY A 55 -5.09 -12.24 1.48
CA GLY A 55 -6.47 -12.71 1.37
C GLY A 55 -6.70 -14.02 2.14
N GLY A 56 -7.96 -14.35 2.43
CA GLY A 56 -8.33 -15.56 3.18
C GLY A 56 -7.92 -16.90 2.54
N CYS A 57 -7.58 -16.90 1.24
CA CYS A 57 -7.03 -18.06 0.54
C CYS A 57 -5.49 -18.14 0.55
N GLY A 58 -4.82 -17.30 1.33
CA GLY A 58 -3.35 -17.26 1.43
C GLY A 58 -2.65 -16.47 0.32
N LYS A 59 -3.40 -15.93 -0.66
CA LYS A 59 -2.81 -15.16 -1.76
C LYS A 59 -2.32 -13.79 -1.28
N LEU A 60 -1.09 -13.46 -1.66
CA LEU A 60 -0.44 -12.18 -1.41
C LEU A 60 -0.65 -11.24 -2.59
N THR A 61 -1.03 -10.01 -2.31
CA THR A 61 -1.14 -8.93 -3.29
C THR A 61 -0.25 -7.78 -2.86
N ILE A 62 0.62 -7.32 -3.76
CA ILE A 62 1.39 -6.09 -3.57
C ILE A 62 0.68 -4.95 -4.30
N ILE A 63 0.57 -3.80 -3.63
CA ILE A 63 -0.02 -2.58 -4.17
C ILE A 63 0.98 -1.45 -4.00
N GLU A 64 1.37 -0.85 -5.11
CA GLU A 64 2.27 0.32 -5.16
C GLU A 64 1.47 1.59 -5.41
N ILE A 65 1.65 2.59 -4.57
CA ILE A 65 0.93 3.86 -4.64
C ILE A 65 1.74 4.83 -5.49
N LYS A 66 1.15 5.34 -6.58
CA LYS A 66 1.76 6.37 -7.41
C LYS A 66 0.97 7.66 -7.30
N SER A 67 1.55 8.61 -6.58
CA SER A 67 0.91 9.88 -6.22
C SER A 67 0.97 10.93 -7.35
N SER A 68 1.79 10.71 -8.38
CA SER A 68 1.93 11.58 -9.55
C SER A 68 2.44 10.81 -10.77
N VAL A 69 2.37 11.43 -11.95
CA VAL A 69 2.90 10.84 -13.20
C VAL A 69 4.42 10.67 -13.11
N ALA A 70 5.10 11.61 -12.44
CA ALA A 70 6.54 11.51 -12.22
C ALA A 70 6.90 10.32 -11.31
N ASP A 71 6.11 10.09 -10.26
CA ASP A 71 6.25 8.96 -9.34
C ASP A 71 6.06 7.62 -10.07
N PHE A 72 5.00 7.51 -10.88
CA PHE A 72 4.77 6.35 -11.75
C PHE A 72 5.93 6.09 -12.72
N ARG A 73 6.43 7.12 -13.41
CA ARG A 73 7.53 7.00 -14.37
C ARG A 73 8.88 6.68 -13.71
N ALA A 74 9.10 7.12 -12.47
CA ALA A 74 10.33 6.89 -11.74
C ALA A 74 10.45 5.43 -11.26
N ASP A 75 9.32 4.77 -11.00
CA ASP A 75 9.30 3.38 -10.56
C ASP A 75 9.56 2.41 -11.73
N ARG A 76 10.84 2.15 -11.98
CA ARG A 76 11.30 1.17 -12.97
C ARG A 76 11.61 -0.20 -12.36
N LYS A 77 11.43 -0.34 -11.04
CA LYS A 77 11.86 -1.51 -10.26
C LYS A 77 10.70 -2.37 -9.79
N TRP A 78 9.46 -1.91 -9.96
CA TRP A 78 8.26 -2.70 -9.70
C TRP A 78 8.26 -4.12 -10.30
N PRO A 79 8.90 -4.44 -11.44
CA PRO A 79 8.92 -5.82 -11.93
C PRO A 79 9.58 -6.80 -10.96
N ASP A 80 10.53 -6.32 -10.13
CA ASP A 80 11.18 -7.08 -9.07
C ASP A 80 10.17 -7.59 -8.02
N TYR A 81 9.00 -6.98 -7.91
CA TYR A 81 8.04 -7.27 -6.84
C TYR A 81 7.20 -8.51 -7.17
N ARG A 82 7.16 -8.92 -8.43
CA ARG A 82 6.38 -10.07 -8.90
C ARG A 82 6.83 -11.41 -8.31
N GLU A 83 8.08 -11.50 -7.85
CA GLU A 83 8.59 -12.69 -7.16
C GLU A 83 8.02 -12.86 -5.74
N PHE A 84 7.37 -11.82 -5.21
CA PHE A 84 6.91 -11.76 -3.81
C PHE A 84 5.38 -11.71 -3.66
N CYS A 85 4.61 -11.85 -4.76
CA CYS A 85 3.16 -11.76 -4.72
C CYS A 85 2.48 -12.59 -5.81
N ASP A 86 1.25 -13.04 -5.55
CA ASP A 86 0.37 -13.64 -6.56
C ASP A 86 -0.24 -12.60 -7.49
N ARG A 87 -0.40 -11.36 -7.00
CA ARG A 87 -0.99 -10.23 -7.75
C ARG A 87 -0.25 -8.94 -7.45
N PHE A 88 -0.11 -8.11 -8.47
CA PHE A 88 0.52 -6.79 -8.37
C PHE A 88 -0.43 -5.73 -8.94
N TYR A 89 -0.61 -4.62 -8.24
CA TYR A 89 -1.39 -3.47 -8.69
C TYR A 89 -0.67 -2.15 -8.45
N PHE A 90 -0.97 -1.17 -9.29
CA PHE A 90 -0.77 0.23 -8.95
C PHE A 90 -2.07 0.80 -8.39
N ALA A 91 -1.95 1.64 -7.36
CA ALA A 91 -3.02 2.48 -6.86
C ALA A 91 -2.67 3.96 -7.10
N VAL A 92 -3.58 4.70 -7.72
CA VAL A 92 -3.36 6.09 -8.13
C VAL A 92 -4.52 6.96 -7.65
N PRO A 93 -4.31 8.26 -7.38
CA PRO A 93 -5.43 9.16 -7.12
C PRO A 93 -6.26 9.35 -8.39
N GLU A 94 -7.55 9.64 -8.24
CA GLU A 94 -8.47 9.90 -9.37
C GLU A 94 -8.01 11.03 -10.30
N THR A 95 -7.20 11.96 -9.77
CA THR A 95 -6.63 13.08 -10.51
C THR A 95 -5.42 12.70 -11.37
N LEU A 96 -4.91 11.47 -11.25
CA LEU A 96 -3.81 10.99 -12.08
C LEU A 96 -4.37 10.55 -13.44
N PRO A 97 -3.87 11.10 -14.57
CA PRO A 97 -4.24 10.58 -15.88
C PRO A 97 -3.69 9.15 -16.06
N VAL A 98 -4.57 8.25 -16.52
CA VAL A 98 -4.27 6.85 -16.84
C VAL A 98 -4.21 6.62 -18.34
#